data_AF-M0LYM2-F1
#
_entry.id   AF-M0LYM2-F1
#
_cell.length_a   1.000
_cell.length_b   1.000
_cell.length_c   1.000
_cell.angle_alpha   90.00
_cell.angle_beta   90.00
_cell.angle_gamma   90.00
#
_symmetry.space_group_name_H-M   'P 1'
#
loop_
_entity.id
_entity.type
_entity.pdbx_description
1 polymer ?
#
loop_
_entity_poly.entity_id
_entity_poly.type
_entity_poly.pdbx_seq_one_letter_code
_entity_poly.pdbx_strand_id
1 'polypeptide(L)'
;MATPRIEVLPSDRPSVGTYVLYTFLGCGAVTGVTLALPVAIRNPPLWLGLVSLLLAALGNLLVIFLAIESYVESWFAVAHVVED
;
A
#
# COMPACT_ATOMS: atom_id res chain seq x y z
N MET A 1 -41.09 9.66 0.16
CA MET A 1 -40.11 8.95 -0.69
C MET A 1 -38.88 8.78 0.14
N ALA A 2 -38.58 7.55 0.55
CA ALA A 2 -37.31 7.23 1.18
C ALA A 2 -36.18 7.51 0.19
N THR A 3 -35.08 8.10 0.67
CA THR A 3 -33.93 8.38 -0.18
C THR A 3 -32.97 7.20 -0.01
N PRO A 4 -32.67 6.43 -1.07
CA PRO A 4 -31.73 5.32 -0.94
C PRO A 4 -30.37 5.85 -0.47
N ARG A 5 -29.81 5.23 0.56
CA ARG A 5 -28.49 5.56 1.12
C ARG A 5 -27.53 4.41 0.89
N ILE A 6 -26.30 4.71 0.46
CA ILE A 6 -25.23 3.73 0.38
C ILE A 6 -24.55 3.69 1.75
N GLU A 7 -24.61 2.56 2.44
CA GLU A 7 -24.00 2.37 3.76
C GLU A 7 -23.16 1.09 3.80
N VAL A 8 -22.08 1.13 4.59
CA VAL A 8 -21.23 -0.03 4.92
C VAL A 8 -21.37 -0.31 6.40
N LEU A 9 -21.94 -1.47 6.72
CA LEU A 9 -22.18 -1.90 8.10
C LEU A 9 -20.85 -2.04 8.86
N PRO A 10 -20.77 -1.66 10.15
CA PRO A 10 -19.54 -1.74 10.94
C PRO A 10 -18.91 -3.14 11.02
N SER A 11 -19.71 -4.21 10.98
CA SER A 11 -19.25 -5.60 11.01
C SER A 11 -18.52 -6.02 9.74
N ASP A 12 -18.84 -5.38 8.61
CA ASP A 12 -18.38 -5.76 7.28
C ASP A 12 -17.21 -4.89 6.82
N ARG A 13 -16.77 -3.95 7.67
CA ARG A 13 -15.66 -3.05 7.38
C ARG A 13 -14.35 -3.84 7.23
N PRO A 14 -13.63 -3.65 6.13
CA PRO A 14 -12.32 -4.26 5.92
C PRO A 14 -11.36 -3.97 7.09
N SER A 15 -10.66 -5.01 7.56
CA SER A 15 -9.71 -4.89 8.66
C SER A 15 -8.49 -4.06 8.25
N VAL A 16 -8.42 -2.83 8.75
CA VAL A 16 -7.30 -1.90 8.54
C VAL A 16 -5.95 -2.53 8.91
N GLY A 17 -5.92 -3.37 9.94
CA GLY A 17 -4.69 -3.99 10.44
C GLY A 17 -4.00 -4.89 9.41
N THR A 18 -4.76 -5.60 8.58
CA THR A 18 -4.21 -6.46 7.53
C THR A 18 -3.50 -5.64 6.44
N TYR A 19 -4.09 -4.52 6.04
CA TYR A 19 -3.51 -3.63 5.04
C TYR A 19 -2.26 -2.91 5.55
N VAL A 20 -2.29 -2.46 6.81
CA VAL A 20 -1.11 -1.88 7.47
C VAL A 20 0.02 -2.90 7.54
N LEU A 21 -0.27 -4.15 7.89
CA LEU A 21 0.73 -5.22 7.93
C LEU A 21 1.35 -5.48 6.56
N TYR A 22 0.54 -5.61 5.50
CA TYR A 22 1.06 -5.81 4.15
C TYR A 22 1.87 -4.62 3.63
N THR A 23 1.41 -3.40 3.91
CA THR A 23 2.16 -2.18 3.57
C THR A 23 3.50 -2.17 4.29
N PHE A 24 3.51 -2.48 5.58
CA PHE A 24 4.75 -2.55 6.38
C PHE A 24 5.72 -3.60 5.84
N LEU A 25 5.24 -4.80 5.52
CA LEU A 25 6.06 -5.87 4.95
C LEU A 25 6.62 -5.50 3.57
N GLY A 26 5.79 -4.91 2.70
CA GLY A 26 6.22 -4.45 1.39
C GLY A 26 7.27 -3.34 1.46
N CYS A 27 7.04 -2.32 2.30
CA CYS A 27 8.01 -1.25 2.53
C CYS A 27 9.32 -1.78 3.13
N GLY A 28 9.22 -2.73 4.08
CA GLY A 28 10.37 -3.40 4.68
C GLY A 28 11.19 -4.17 3.66
N ALA A 29 10.55 -4.91 2.75
CA ALA A 29 11.22 -5.65 1.69
C ALA A 29 11.96 -4.71 0.72
N VAL A 30 11.31 -3.64 0.26
CA VAL A 30 11.93 -2.65 -0.66
C VAL A 30 13.10 -1.94 0.03
N THR A 31 12.92 -1.53 1.29
CA THR A 31 13.99 -0.91 2.08
C THR A 31 15.16 -1.87 2.30
N GLY A 32 14.89 -3.13 2.64
CA GLY A 32 15.91 -4.15 2.85
C GLY A 32 16.76 -4.40 1.59
N VAL A 33 16.12 -4.55 0.43
CA VAL A 33 16.82 -4.68 -0.86
C VAL A 33 17.70 -3.45 -1.13
N THR A 34 17.20 -2.26 -0.84
CA THR A 34 17.91 -0.99 -1.05
C THR A 34 19.15 -0.85 -0.16
N LEU A 35 19.09 -1.33 1.08
CA LEU A 35 20.21 -1.30 2.02
C LEU A 35 21.24 -2.41 1.75
N ALA A 36 20.83 -3.54 1.18
CA ALA A 36 21.72 -4.64 0.83
C ALA A 36 22.54 -4.36 -0.45
N LEU A 37 22.00 -3.58 -1.38
CA LEU A 37 22.61 -3.31 -2.69
C LEU A 37 23.99 -2.58 -2.60
N PRO A 38 24.19 -1.56 -1.74
CA PRO A 38 25.48 -0.90 -1.56
C PRO A 38 26.52 -1.79 -0.88
N VAL A 39 26.10 -2.77 -0.06
CA VAL A 39 27.01 -3.71 0.61
C VAL A 39 27.56 -4.74 -0.38
N ALA A 40 26.75 -5.14 -1.37
CA ALA A 40 27.14 -6.10 -2.39
C ALA A 40 28.12 -5.52 -3.43
N ILE A 41 28.12 -4.19 -3.62
CA ILE A 41 28.96 -3.52 -4.62
C ILE A 41 30.11 -2.83 -3.88
N ARG A 42 31.34 -3.31 -3.99
CA ARG A 42 32.52 -2.58 -3.48
C ARG A 42 32.68 -1.27 -4.25
N ASN A 43 32.42 -0.14 -3.61
CA ASN A 43 32.48 1.22 -4.16
C ASN A 43 31.55 1.46 -5.37
N PRO A 44 30.22 1.52 -5.18
CA PRO A 44 29.31 1.88 -6.24
C PRO A 44 29.53 3.36 -6.63
N PRO A 45 29.44 3.70 -7.93
CA PRO A 45 29.39 5.08 -8.36
C PRO A 45 28.24 5.83 -7.67
N LEU A 46 28.44 7.11 -7.32
CA LEU A 46 27.43 7.94 -6.63
C LEU A 46 26.07 7.94 -7.34
N TRP A 47 26.07 7.98 -8.68
CA TRP A 47 24.86 7.97 -9.50
C TRP A 47 24.08 6.67 -9.38
N LEU A 48 24.76 5.53 -9.18
CA LEU A 48 24.13 4.23 -8.98
C LEU A 48 23.36 4.21 -7.66
N GLY A 49 23.94 4.78 -6.60
CA GLY A 49 23.25 4.97 -5.32
C GLY A 49 22.00 5.87 -5.44
N LEU A 50 22.09 6.97 -6.19
CA LEU A 50 20.95 7.87 -6.43
C LEU A 50 19.82 7.19 -7.21
N VAL A 51 20.15 6.43 -8.26
CA VAL A 51 19.16 5.67 -9.04
C VAL A 51 18.49 4.60 -8.19
N SER A 52 19.25 3.86 -7.38
CA SER A 52 18.70 2.84 -6.48
C SER A 52 17.79 3.45 -5.42
N LEU A 53 18.15 4.60 -4.84
CA LEU A 53 17.28 5.33 -3.90
C LEU A 53 15.99 5.80 -4.57
N LEU A 54 16.05 6.31 -5.80
CA LEU A 54 14.86 6.74 -6.54
C LEU A 54 13.93 5.56 -6.82
N LEU A 55 14.46 4.43 -7.30
CA LEU A 55 13.68 3.22 -7.56
C LEU A 55 13.06 2.66 -6.27
N ALA A 56 13.79 2.71 -5.15
CA ALA A 56 13.27 2.31 -3.85
C ALA A 56 12.12 3.22 -3.39
N ALA A 57 12.26 4.54 -3.56
CA ALA A 57 11.19 5.48 -3.23
C ALA A 57 9.95 5.24 -4.09
N LEU A 58 10.12 5.04 -5.40
CA LEU A 58 9.03 4.70 -6.33
C LEU A 58 8.37 3.37 -5.96
N GLY A 59 9.16 2.34 -5.62
CA GLY A 59 8.64 1.05 -5.17
C GLY A 59 7.82 1.15 -3.88
N ASN A 60 8.26 1.93 -2.90
CA ASN A 60 7.50 2.19 -1.67
C ASN A 60 6.19 2.92 -1.97
N LEU A 61 6.23 3.97 -2.80
CA LEU A 61 5.01 4.69 -3.20
C LEU A 61 4.01 3.78 -3.93
N LEU A 62 4.50 2.90 -4.81
CA LEU A 62 3.66 1.93 -5.50
C LEU A 62 2.99 0.94 -4.53
N VAL A 63 3.74 0.40 -3.57
CA VAL A 63 3.20 -0.51 -2.54
C VAL A 63 2.10 0.17 -1.74
N ILE A 64 2.33 1.42 -1.30
CA ILE A 64 1.34 2.20 -0.56
C ILE A 64 0.10 2.45 -1.42
N PHE A 65 0.30 2.84 -2.69
CA PHE A 65 -0.80 3.12 -3.61
C PHE A 65 -1.68 1.87 -3.82
N LEU A 66 -1.07 0.72 -4.13
CA LEU A 66 -1.79 -0.55 -4.31
C LEU A 66 -2.52 -0.99 -3.04
N ALA A 67 -1.92 -0.76 -1.86
CA ALA A 67 -2.58 -1.07 -0.59
C ALA A 67 -3.82 -0.19 -0.35
N ILE A 68 -3.74 1.10 -0.67
CA ILE A 68 -4.88 2.03 -0.59
C ILE A 68 -5.96 1.65 -1.59
N GLU A 69 -5.60 1.39 -2.85
CA GLU A 69 -6.55 0.99 -3.89
C GLU A 69 -7.29 -0.28 -3.48
N SER A 70 -6.57 -1.32 -3.04
CA SER A 70 -7.17 -2.57 -2.56
C SER A 70 -8.08 -2.36 -1.34
N TYR A 71 -7.72 -1.43 -0.44
CA TYR A 71 -8.58 -1.07 0.68
C TYR A 71 -9.86 -0.38 0.18
N VAL A 72 -9.75 0.59 -0.72
CA VAL A 72 -10.91 1.29 -1.29
C VAL A 72 -11.84 0.33 -2.02
N GLU A 73 -11.31 -0.57 -2.86
CA GLU A 73 -12.11 -1.59 -3.54
C GLU A 73 -12.83 -2.50 -2.55
N SER A 74 -12.15 -2.95 -1.49
CA SER A 74 -12.77 -3.79 -0.47
C SER A 74 -13.92 -3.08 0.26
N TRP A 75 -13.83 -1.76 0.43
CA TRP A 75 -14.90 -0.93 0.98
C TRP A 75 -16.10 -0.81 0.04
N PHE A 76 -15.87 -0.62 -1.25
CA PHE A 76 -16.95 -0.56 -2.24
C PHE A 76 -17.63 -1.92 -2.42
N ALA A 77 -16.90 -3.02 -2.32
CA ALA A 77 -17.45 -4.37 -2.48
C ALA A 77 -18.51 -4.74 -1.42
N VAL A 78 -18.41 -4.14 -0.23
CA VAL A 78 -19.34 -4.38 0.90
C VAL A 78 -20.37 -3.27 1.08
N ALA A 79 -20.43 -2.31 0.16
CA ALA A 79 -21.39 -1.22 0.22
C ALA A 79 -22.78 -1.70 -0.22
N HIS A 80 -23.77 -1.50 0.65
CA HIS A 80 -25.15 -1.90 0.40
C HIS A 80 -26.04 -0.65 0.26
N VAL A 81 -27.05 -0.72 -0.61
CA VAL A 81 -28.08 0.31 -0.73
C VAL A 81 -29.19 0.00 0.28
N VAL A 82 -29.35 0.88 1.26
CA VAL A 82 -30.41 0.82 2.26
C VAL A 82 -31.53 1.78 1.80
N GLU A 83 -32.73 1.23 1.58
CA GLU A 83 -33.94 2.03 1.38
C GLU A 83 -34.64 2.17 2.74
N ASP A 84 -34.79 3.43 3.20
CA ASP A 84 -35.48 3.77 4.46
C ASP A 84 -36.99 3.41 4.44
#